data_AF-A0A7W0KS43-F1
#
_entry.id   AF-A0A7W0KS43-F1
#
_cell.length_a   1.000
_cell.length_b   1.000
_cell.length_c   1.000
_cell.angle_alpha   90.00
_cell.angle_beta   90.00
_cell.angle_gamma   90.00
#
_symmetry.space_group_name_H-M   'P 1'
#
loop_
_entity.id
_entity.type
_entity.pdbx_description
1 polymer ?
#
loop_
_entity_poly.entity_id
_entity_poly.type
_entity_poly.pdbx_seq_one_letter_code
_entity_poly.pdbx_strand_id
1 'polypeptide(L)'
;MDVHGETEPPTTGAVDLLDDERLTAMGLLVETHAGVSGVVDGELESLGVSGSAFEVLLRLARSSQHRLRMTELATQSTLTNSGLTRLVDRLERAGLVG
;
A
#
# COMPACT_ATOMS: atom_id res chain seq x y z
N MET A 1 50.59 30.50 7.37
CA MET A 1 49.43 31.04 6.64
C MET A 1 48.81 29.85 5.93
N ASP A 2 47.72 29.41 6.54
CA ASP A 2 46.64 28.54 6.06
C ASP A 2 46.91 27.10 5.60
N VAL A 3 46.40 26.23 6.46
CA VAL A 3 46.30 24.78 6.42
C VAL A 3 45.16 24.42 5.46
N HIS A 4 45.46 23.78 4.33
CA HIS A 4 44.46 23.04 3.57
C HIS A 4 44.18 21.71 4.27
N GLY A 5 43.25 21.74 5.24
CA GLY A 5 42.62 20.53 5.74
C GLY A 5 41.61 20.04 4.71
N GLU A 6 42.01 19.07 3.90
CA GLU A 6 41.08 18.30 3.09
C GLU A 6 40.22 17.46 4.05
N THR A 7 38.99 17.91 4.32
CA THR A 7 37.98 17.06 4.95
C THR A 7 37.52 16.03 3.92
N GLU A 8 38.11 14.84 4.00
CA GLU A 8 37.59 13.63 3.36
C GLU A 8 36.12 13.43 3.83
N PRO A 9 35.16 13.21 2.92
CA PRO A 9 33.77 13.00 3.32
C PRO A 9 33.69 11.72 4.17
N PRO A 10 32.86 11.69 5.24
CA PRO A 10 32.77 10.51 6.09
C PRO A 10 32.25 9.31 5.29
N THR A 11 33.14 8.39 4.95
CA THR A 11 32.88 7.08 4.31
C THR A 11 32.31 6.05 5.30
N THR A 12 31.65 6.50 6.37
CA THR A 12 31.04 5.63 7.38
C THR A 12 29.53 5.43 7.16
N GLY A 13 28.88 6.20 6.28
CA GLY A 13 27.41 6.29 6.29
C GLY A 13 26.59 5.17 5.63
N ALA A 14 27.15 4.35 4.74
CA ALA A 14 26.35 3.40 3.95
C ALA A 14 26.28 1.99 4.56
N VAL A 15 27.37 1.52 5.16
CA VAL A 15 27.45 0.17 5.73
C VAL A 15 26.62 0.08 7.03
N ASP A 16 26.66 1.14 7.85
CA ASP A 16 25.88 1.26 9.09
C ASP A 16 24.35 1.33 8.83
N LEU A 17 23.93 1.87 7.68
CA LEU A 17 22.52 1.87 7.28
C LEU A 17 22.05 0.49 6.82
N LEU A 18 22.88 -0.27 6.10
CA LEU A 18 22.50 -1.60 5.64
C LEU A 18 22.38 -2.62 6.78
N ASP A 19 23.09 -2.40 7.89
CA ASP A 19 22.99 -3.19 9.12
C ASP A 19 21.93 -2.64 10.11
N ASP A 20 21.18 -1.58 9.76
CA ASP A 20 20.10 -1.03 10.60
C ASP A 20 18.91 -2.00 10.64
N GLU A 21 18.57 -2.49 11.84
CA GLU A 21 17.43 -3.38 12.08
C GLU A 21 16.10 -2.81 11.56
N ARG A 22 15.93 -1.48 11.53
CA ARG A 22 14.73 -0.81 11.01
C ARG A 22 14.65 -0.92 9.50
N LEU A 23 15.78 -0.79 8.81
CA LEU A 23 15.85 -0.96 7.36
C LEU A 23 15.62 -2.43 6.99
N THR A 24 16.18 -3.35 7.77
CA THR A 24 15.89 -4.78 7.64
C THR A 24 14.39 -5.07 7.83
N ALA A 25 13.77 -4.55 8.89
CA ALA A 25 12.35 -4.76 9.16
C ALA A 25 11.45 -4.16 8.06
N MET A 26 11.79 -2.97 7.55
CA MET A 26 11.07 -2.36 6.43
C MET A 26 11.24 -3.17 5.15
N GLY A 27 12.45 -3.65 4.85
CA GLY A 27 12.71 -4.54 3.71
C GLY A 27 11.86 -5.81 3.76
N LEU A 28 11.86 -6.50 4.91
CA LEU A 28 11.03 -7.69 5.13
C LEU A 28 9.53 -7.39 4.96
N LEU A 29 9.06 -6.24 5.44
CA LEU A 29 7.65 -5.83 5.26
C LEU A 29 7.32 -5.62 3.78
N VAL A 30 8.18 -4.92 3.04
CA VAL A 30 7.99 -4.65 1.60
C VAL A 30 8.02 -5.94 0.79
N GLU A 31 9.01 -6.81 1.05
CA GLU A 31 9.15 -8.10 0.36
C GLU A 31 7.98 -9.04 0.66
N THR A 32 7.57 -9.12 1.93
CA THR A 32 6.41 -9.93 2.34
C THR A 32 5.13 -9.41 1.70
N HIS A 33 4.90 -8.09 1.72
CA HIS A 33 3.76 -7.48 1.05
C HIS A 33 3.77 -7.79 -0.45
N ALA A 34 4.91 -7.62 -1.14
CA ALA A 34 5.01 -7.90 -2.56
C ALA A 34 4.75 -9.39 -2.88
N GLY A 35 5.31 -10.31 -2.09
CA GLY A 35 5.12 -11.75 -2.26
C GLY A 35 3.67 -12.18 -2.04
N VAL A 36 3.04 -11.70 -0.96
CA VAL A 36 1.63 -12.02 -0.65
C VAL A 36 0.70 -11.40 -1.68
N SER A 37 0.88 -10.13 -2.01
CA SER A 37 0.04 -9.43 -2.99
C SER A 37 0.14 -10.09 -4.36
N GLY A 38 1.32 -10.53 -4.81
CA GLY A 38 1.46 -11.24 -6.09
C GLY A 38 0.64 -12.54 -6.17
N VAL A 39 0.56 -13.31 -5.08
CA VAL A 39 -0.28 -14.52 -5.02
C VAL A 39 -1.77 -14.16 -5.03
N VAL A 40 -2.16 -13.20 -4.18
CA VAL A 40 -3.56 -12.79 -4.04
C VAL A 40 -4.08 -12.13 -5.31
N ASP A 41 -3.30 -11.24 -5.92
CA ASP A 41 -3.69 -10.54 -7.16
C ASP A 41 -3.93 -11.53 -8.29
N GLY A 42 -3.09 -12.57 -8.43
CA GLY A 42 -3.31 -13.63 -9.41
C GLY A 42 -4.62 -14.40 -9.21
N GLU A 43 -4.96 -14.72 -7.95
CA GLU A 43 -6.25 -15.35 -7.63
C GLU A 43 -7.43 -14.41 -7.87
N LEU A 44 -7.33 -13.15 -7.46
CA LEU A 44 -8.37 -12.14 -7.66
C LEU A 44 -8.64 -11.89 -9.15
N GLU A 45 -7.59 -11.79 -9.97
CA GLU A 45 -7.71 -11.66 -11.42
C GLU A 45 -8.45 -12.85 -12.04
N SER A 46 -8.19 -14.07 -11.56
CA SER A 46 -8.89 -15.27 -12.01
C SER A 46 -10.40 -15.24 -11.69
N LEU A 47 -10.79 -14.47 -10.66
CA LEU A 47 -12.17 -14.24 -10.26
C LEU A 47 -12.76 -12.96 -10.88
N GLY A 48 -12.00 -12.23 -11.70
CA GLY A 48 -12.42 -10.97 -12.32
C GLY A 48 -12.50 -9.79 -11.34
N VAL A 49 -11.83 -9.89 -10.19
CA VAL A 49 -11.78 -8.85 -9.15
C VAL A 49 -10.43 -8.16 -9.22
N SER A 50 -10.40 -6.83 -9.25
CA SER A 50 -9.14 -6.09 -9.16
C SER A 50 -8.67 -5.97 -7.70
N GLY A 51 -7.37 -5.79 -7.48
CA GLY A 51 -6.82 -5.53 -6.15
C GLY A 51 -7.53 -4.37 -5.43
N SER A 52 -7.80 -3.26 -6.14
CA SER A 52 -8.55 -2.12 -5.56
C SER A 52 -10.00 -2.47 -5.23
N ALA A 53 -10.67 -3.30 -6.03
CA ALA A 53 -12.02 -3.78 -5.72
C ALA A 53 -12.01 -4.62 -4.44
N PHE A 54 -11.06 -5.54 -4.33
CA PHE A 54 -10.85 -6.34 -3.12
C PHE A 54 -10.56 -5.47 -1.90
N GLU A 55 -9.70 -4.47 -2.04
CA GLU A 55 -9.36 -3.47 -1.01
C GLU A 55 -10.62 -2.78 -0.44
N VAL A 56 -11.55 -2.39 -1.31
CA VAL A 56 -12.83 -1.75 -0.92
C VAL A 56 -13.75 -2.75 -0.23
N LEU A 57 -13.92 -3.94 -0.81
CA LEU A 57 -14.78 -4.98 -0.24
C LEU A 57 -14.29 -5.45 1.13
N LEU A 58 -12.96 -5.59 1.30
CA LEU A 58 -12.36 -5.97 2.57
C LEU A 58 -12.59 -4.91 3.65
N ARG A 59 -12.50 -3.61 3.31
CA ARG A 59 -12.82 -2.53 4.26
C ARG A 59 -14.28 -2.54 4.67
N LEU A 60 -15.18 -2.69 3.71
CA LEU A 60 -16.60 -2.81 3.99
C LEU A 60 -16.85 -4.02 4.89
N ALA A 61 -16.36 -5.21 4.55
CA ALA A 61 -16.51 -6.43 5.33
C ALA A 61 -16.02 -6.31 6.79
N ARG A 62 -15.02 -5.47 7.05
CA ARG A 62 -14.48 -5.22 8.40
C ARG A 62 -15.14 -4.06 9.15
N SER A 63 -16.08 -3.38 8.51
CA SER A 63 -16.82 -2.25 9.09
C SER A 63 -18.15 -2.69 9.68
N SER A 64 -18.67 -1.91 10.62
CA SER A 64 -19.96 -2.20 11.24
C SER A 64 -21.06 -2.25 10.18
N GLN A 65 -21.89 -3.30 10.22
CA GLN A 65 -22.96 -3.55 9.24
C GLN A 65 -22.48 -3.63 7.77
N HIS A 66 -21.20 -3.90 7.56
CA HIS A 66 -20.53 -3.91 6.26
C HIS A 66 -20.62 -2.59 5.48
N ARG A 67 -20.65 -1.46 6.20
CA ARG A 67 -20.93 -0.15 5.63
C ARG A 67 -19.93 0.90 6.08
N LEU A 68 -19.62 1.82 5.18
CA LEU A 68 -18.86 3.04 5.43
C LEU A 68 -19.50 4.19 4.68
N ARG A 69 -19.41 5.40 5.22
CA ARG A 69 -19.69 6.60 4.41
C ARG A 69 -18.63 6.72 3.33
N MET A 70 -19.01 7.28 2.19
CA MET A 70 -18.07 7.49 1.08
C MET A 70 -16.83 8.30 1.50
N THR A 71 -17.00 9.27 2.39
CA THR A 71 -15.89 10.08 2.94
C THR A 71 -14.92 9.23 3.77
N GLU A 72 -15.44 8.30 4.57
CA GLU A 72 -14.60 7.40 5.39
C GLU A 72 -13.86 6.40 4.50
N LEU A 73 -14.55 5.85 3.50
CA LEU A 73 -13.94 4.96 2.52
C LEU A 73 -12.82 5.66 1.73
N ALA A 74 -13.03 6.93 1.35
CA ALA A 74 -12.02 7.75 0.69
C ALA A 74 -10.80 8.02 1.59
N THR A 75 -11.01 8.36 2.87
CA THR A 75 -9.91 8.56 3.82
C THR A 75 -9.09 7.30 4.04
N GLN A 76 -9.71 6.13 3.95
CA GLN A 76 -9.04 4.86 4.21
C GLN A 76 -8.40 4.24 2.97
N SER A 77 -8.72 4.72 1.76
CA SER A 77 -8.22 4.18 0.48
C SER A 77 -7.05 5.01 -0.06
N THR A 78 -6.21 4.37 -0.88
CA THR A 78 -5.14 5.05 -1.64
C THR A 78 -5.63 5.65 -2.96
N LEU A 79 -6.88 5.37 -3.34
CA LEU A 79 -7.49 5.85 -4.58
C LEU A 79 -7.82 7.34 -4.51
N THR A 80 -7.71 8.02 -5.65
CA THR A 80 -8.29 9.36 -5.81
C THR A 80 -9.81 9.31 -5.64
N ASN A 81 -10.43 10.41 -5.19
CA ASN A 81 -11.89 10.47 -5.02
C ASN A 81 -12.65 10.03 -6.29
N SER A 82 -12.28 10.58 -7.45
CA SER A 82 -12.89 10.21 -8.74
C SER A 82 -12.64 8.75 -9.11
N GLY A 83 -11.47 8.19 -8.77
CA GLY A 83 -11.15 6.78 -8.96
C GLY A 83 -11.99 5.87 -8.07
N LEU A 84 -12.15 6.24 -6.80
CA LEU A 84 -12.97 5.51 -5.83
C LEU A 84 -14.45 5.54 -6.21
N THR A 85 -14.99 6.70 -6.61
CA THR A 85 -16.39 6.77 -7.09
C THR A 85 -16.62 5.84 -8.27
N ARG A 86 -15.77 5.89 -9.30
CA ARG A 86 -15.90 5.00 -10.48
C ARG A 86 -15.77 3.52 -10.12
N LEU A 87 -14.99 3.20 -9.09
CA LEU A 87 -14.85 1.83 -8.60
C LEU A 87 -16.12 1.38 -7.86
N VAL A 88 -16.63 2.19 -6.94
CA VAL A 88 -17.87 1.91 -6.21
C VAL A 88 -19.05 1.76 -7.17
N ASP A 89 -19.20 2.65 -8.16
CA ASP A 89 -20.23 2.55 -9.20
C ASP A 89 -20.14 1.22 -9.98
N ARG A 90 -18.93 0.68 -10.16
CA ARG A 90 -18.71 -0.60 -10.84
C ARG A 90 -19.08 -1.78 -9.95
N LEU A 91 -18.74 -1.71 -8.67
CA LEU A 91 -19.09 -2.73 -7.68
C LEU A 91 -20.62 -2.77 -7.48
N GLU A 92 -21.28 -1.63 -7.46
CA GLU A 92 -22.74 -1.53 -7.35
C GLU A 92 -23.42 -2.13 -8.58
N ARG A 93 -22.94 -1.80 -9.79
CA ARG A 93 -23.41 -2.44 -11.05
C ARG A 93 -23.17 -3.94 -11.09
N ALA A 94 -22.15 -4.44 -10.38
CA ALA A 94 -21.87 -5.86 -10.24
C ALA A 94 -22.68 -6.53 -9.10
N GLY A 95 -23.48 -5.77 -8.34
CA GLY A 95 -24.28 -6.27 -7.22
C GLY A 95 -23.46 -6.60 -5.97
N LEU A 96 -22.24 -6.08 -5.86
CA LEU A 96 -21.31 -6.38 -4.76
C LEU A 96 -21.42 -5.38 -3.59
N VAL A 97 -22.00 -4.19 -3.82
CA VAL A 97 -22.24 -3.15 -2.81
C VAL A 97 -23.58 -2.45 -3.07
N GLY A 98 -24.12 -1.74 -2.06
CA GLY A 98 -25.35 -0.93 -2.15
C GLY A 98 -25.79 -0.26 -0.84
#